data_AF-A0A3D0KW65-F1
#
_entry.id   AF-A0A3D0KW65-F1
#
_cell.length_a   1.000
_cell.length_b   1.000
_cell.length_c   1.000
_cell.angle_alpha   90.00
_cell.angle_beta   90.00
_cell.angle_gamma   90.00
#
_symmetry.space_group_name_H-M   'P 1'
#
loop_
_entity.id
_entity.type
_entity.pdbx_description
1 polymer ?
#
loop_
_entity_poly.entity_id
_entity_poly.type
_entity_poly.pdbx_seq_one_letter_code
_entity_poly.pdbx_strand_id
1 'polypeptide(L)' 'MQKFDKLTGVAAPMNIINIDTDMIIPKQFLKTIKRSGLGANLFDEMRFTKDGAEIPDFV' A
#
# COMPACT_ATOMS: atom_id res chain seq x y z
N MET A 1 -22.19 -1.53 -4.29
CA MET A 1 -21.17 -2.52 -3.88
C MET A 1 -21.30 -3.74 -4.76
N GLN A 2 -20.17 -4.35 -5.15
CA GLN A 2 -20.19 -5.65 -5.82
C GLN A 2 -20.31 -6.75 -4.76
N LYS A 3 -21.10 -7.79 -5.06
CA LYS A 3 -21.21 -8.97 -4.21
C LYS A 3 -19.87 -9.70 -4.19
N PHE A 4 -19.37 -10.05 -3.01
CA PHE A 4 -18.15 -10.82 -2.84
C PHE A 4 -18.51 -12.28 -2.55
N ASP A 5 -18.34 -13.17 -3.54
CA ASP A 5 -18.67 -14.59 -3.42
C ASP A 5 -17.41 -15.45 -3.22
N LYS A 6 -16.54 -15.49 -4.24
CA LYS A 6 -15.28 -16.22 -4.21
C LYS A 6 -14.21 -15.47 -4.99
N LEU A 7 -13.05 -15.31 -4.39
CA LEU A 7 -11.86 -14.73 -5.03
C LEU A 7 -10.73 -15.77 -4.97
N THR A 8 -10.04 -15.97 -6.09
CA THR A 8 -8.79 -16.74 -6.16
C THR A 8 -7.72 -15.79 -6.66
N GLY A 9 -6.59 -15.70 -5.95
CA GLY A 9 -5.52 -14.76 -6.27
C GLY A 9 -4.24 -15.09 -5.50
N VAL A 10 -3.16 -14.39 -5.86
CA VAL A 10 -1.87 -14.49 -5.17
C VAL A 10 -1.97 -13.79 -3.81
N ALA A 11 -1.55 -14.47 -2.75
CA ALA A 11 -1.45 -13.88 -1.42
C ALA A 11 -0.05 -13.27 -1.21
N ALA A 12 0.00 -12.11 -0.57
CA ALA A 12 1.21 -11.39 -0.19
C ALA A 12 1.34 -11.43 1.34
N PRO A 13 2.22 -12.27 1.92
CA PRO A 13 2.37 -12.36 3.36
C PRO A 13 3.12 -11.12 3.90
N MET A 14 2.60 -10.53 4.98
CA MET A 14 3.25 -9.41 5.67
C MET A 14 3.25 -9.70 7.18
N ASN A 15 4.40 -10.12 7.70
CA ASN A 15 4.53 -10.55 9.10
C ASN A 15 4.86 -9.37 10.03
N ILE A 16 3.97 -8.37 10.04
CA ILE A 16 4.12 -7.14 10.82
C ILE A 16 2.88 -6.99 11.71
N ILE A 17 3.09 -6.79 13.01
CA ILE A 17 2.01 -6.47 13.95
C ILE A 17 1.79 -4.96 14.00
N ASN A 18 0.56 -4.54 14.27
CA ASN A 18 0.19 -3.13 14.48
C ASN A 18 0.44 -2.23 13.25
N ILE A 19 0.11 -2.71 12.05
CA ILE A 19 0.08 -1.85 10.85
C ILE A 19 -0.94 -0.72 11.06
N ASP A 20 -0.48 0.53 11.06
CA ASP A 20 -1.33 1.72 11.22
C ASP A 20 -1.66 2.43 9.89
N THR A 21 -2.41 3.54 9.97
CA THR A 21 -2.85 4.27 8.79
C THR A 21 -1.74 4.98 8.03
N ASP A 22 -0.72 5.49 8.72
CA ASP A 22 0.41 6.16 8.06
C ASP A 22 1.34 5.12 7.41
N MET A 23 1.46 3.93 8.00
CA MET A 23 2.16 2.79 7.38
C MET A 23 1.49 2.35 6.07
N ILE A 24 0.14 2.28 6.04
CA ILE A 24 -0.61 1.92 4.82
C ILE A 24 -0.44 3.00 3.76
N ILE A 25 -0.64 4.26 4.13
CA ILE A 25 -0.48 5.39 3.23
C ILE A 25 -0.08 6.66 4.01
N PRO A 26 1.12 7.19 3.78
CA PRO A 26 1.55 8.39 4.48
C PRO A 26 0.69 9.62 4.15
N LYS A 27 0.40 10.44 5.17
CA LYS A 27 -0.45 11.64 5.06
C LYS A 27 -0.05 12.64 3.97
N GLN A 28 1.21 12.69 3.52
CA GLN A 28 1.64 13.60 2.45
C GLN A 28 0.88 13.35 1.14
N PHE A 29 0.45 12.11 0.88
CA PHE A 29 -0.26 11.73 -0.33
C PHE A 29 -1.76 12.04 -0.25
N LEU A 30 -2.29 12.36 0.94
CA LEU A 30 -3.70 12.64 1.17
C LEU A 30 -4.10 14.10 0.91
N LYS A 31 -3.16 14.93 0.44
CA LYS A 31 -3.42 16.33 0.07
C LYS A 31 -4.11 16.46 -1.30
N THR A 32 -4.27 15.37 -2.03
CA THR A 32 -4.90 15.35 -3.36
C THR A 32 -6.43 15.35 -3.28
N ILE A 33 -7.10 16.02 -4.23
CA ILE A 33 -8.55 15.91 -4.44
C ILE A 33 -8.92 14.75 -5.38
N LYS A 34 -7.92 14.14 -6.02
CA LYS A 34 -8.13 13.02 -6.94
C LYS A 34 -8.53 11.78 -6.14
N ARG A 35 -9.55 11.07 -6.62
CA ARG A 35 -10.06 9.82 -6.01
C ARG A 35 -9.32 8.56 -6.49
N SER A 36 -8.35 8.71 -7.38
CA SER A 36 -7.57 7.62 -7.98
C SER A 36 -6.07 7.86 -7.84
N GLY A 37 -5.28 6.80 -8.02
CA GLY A 37 -3.81 6.87 -8.03
C GLY A 37 -3.13 6.72 -6.66
N LEU A 38 -3.88 6.66 -5.56
CA LEU A 38 -3.31 6.50 -4.21
C LEU A 38 -2.60 5.15 -4.01
N GLY A 39 -3.00 4.11 -4.74
CA GLY A 39 -2.38 2.79 -4.66
C GLY A 39 -0.91 2.75 -5.10
N ALA A 40 -0.43 3.75 -5.85
CA ALA A 40 0.98 3.86 -6.19
C ALA A 40 1.86 4.09 -4.95
N ASN A 41 1.32 4.76 -3.93
CA ASN A 41 2.01 5.10 -2.69
C ASN A 41 1.62 4.18 -1.52
N LEU A 42 1.04 3.01 -1.83
CA LEU A 42 0.70 2.02 -0.82
C LEU A 42 1.99 1.50 -0.18
N PHE A 43 2.06 1.57 1.15
CA PHE A 43 3.23 1.17 1.94
C PHE A 43 4.52 1.91 1.54
N ASP A 44 4.43 3.18 1.14
CA ASP A 44 5.54 3.97 0.57
C ASP A 44 6.85 3.85 1.36
N GLU A 45 6.80 4.03 2.69
CA GLU A 45 7.98 4.00 3.56
C GLU A 45 8.68 2.63 3.63
N MET A 46 7.95 1.55 3.35
CA MET A 46 8.48 0.18 3.32
C MET A 46 8.75 -0.33 1.91
N ARG A 47 8.07 0.24 0.91
CA ARG A 47 8.09 -0.20 -0.48
C ARG A 47 9.17 0.51 -1.30
N PHE A 48 9.46 1.77 -1.00
CA PHE A 48 10.38 2.58 -1.81
C PHE A 48 11.56 3.12 -1.00
N THR A 49 12.71 3.24 -1.66
CA THR A 49 13.84 4.02 -1.17
C THR A 49 13.55 5.51 -1.33
N LYS A 50 14.37 6.36 -0.68
CA LYS A 50 14.25 7.83 -0.81
C LYS A 50 14.45 8.33 -2.25
N ASP A 51 15.18 7.56 -3.06
CA ASP A 51 15.41 7.86 -4.48
C ASP A 51 14.26 7.36 -5.37
N GLY A 52 13.23 6.71 -4.78
CA GLY A 52 12.04 6.23 -5.46
C GLY A 52 12.17 4.83 -6.07
N ALA A 53 13.24 4.09 -5.77
CA ALA A 53 13.39 2.71 -6.22
C ALA A 53 12.62 1.75 -5.32
N GLU A 54 12.05 0.66 -5.87
CA GLU A 54 11.39 -0.37 -5.05
C GLU A 54 12.42 -1.16 -4.23
N ILE A 55 12.06 -1.44 -2.97
CA ILE A 55 12.86 -2.26 -2.06
C ILE A 55 12.59 -3.73 -2.41
N PRO A 56 13.61 -4.53 -2.82
CA PRO A 56 13.40 -5.92 -3.23
C PRO A 56 12.82 -6.83 -2.14
N ASP A 57 13.04 -6.48 -0.88
CA ASP A 57 12.57 -7.23 0.29
C ASP A 57 11.12 -6.86 0.68
N PHE A 58 10.48 -5.93 -0.03
CA PHE A 58 9.08 -5.59 0.20
C PHE A 58 8.16 -6.63 -0.43
N VAL A 59 7.69 -7.55 0.43
CA VAL A 59 6.81 -8.71 0.18
C VAL A 59 7.47 -9.83 -0.64
#